data_AF-A0A7M3YAL8-F1
#
_entry.id   AF-A0A7M3YAL8-F1
#
_cell.length_a   1.000
_cell.length_b   1.000
_cell.length_c   1.000
_cell.angle_alpha   90.00
_cell.angle_beta   90.00
_cell.angle_gamma   90.00
#
_symmetry.space_group_name_H-M   'P 1'
#
loop_
_entity.id
_entity.type
_entity.pdbx_description
1 polymer ?
#
loop_
_entity_poly.entity_id
_entity_poly.type
_entity_poly.pdbx_seq_one_letter_code
_entity_poly.pdbx_strand_id
1 'polypeptide(L)'
;MVYTNCCRCGAMHRKILTAFVALLMLTAIPLSVSADENEDIPTNAAATGVHESLVAALAHADLVAALQGSGPFTVFAPTDQAFTDAGIDLANFNTPELNATLRDILLYHVLADSSVMSGDVTDGLTVEMMNGDNASFTVANGVVSIEGANVTTADVIASNGVIHIIDKVLMPSDDTPEEPANDIPAVATGTGVHTVLVDAIVQAGLLQTLQADGPYTIFAPTDQAFADAGISLTDFDGEEGTAALANVLAYHVTMGAVTSDALSDGMFVTMLNQEQVRIGVTP
;
A
#
# COMPACT_ATOMS: atom_id res chain seq x y z
N MET A 1 67.05 -2.24 56.90
CA MET A 1 67.60 -3.04 58.01
C MET A 1 66.44 -3.36 58.94
N VAL A 2 66.11 -4.65 59.05
CA VAL A 2 65.56 -5.36 60.22
C VAL A 2 64.17 -4.94 60.76
N TYR A 3 63.29 -5.95 60.76
CA TYR A 3 62.02 -6.11 61.46
C TYR A 3 62.07 -5.79 62.97
N THR A 4 60.91 -5.53 63.59
CA THR A 4 60.26 -6.40 64.61
C THR A 4 59.50 -5.60 65.71
N ASN A 5 58.17 -5.81 65.79
CA ASN A 5 57.23 -5.86 66.93
C ASN A 5 57.17 -4.69 67.96
N CYS A 6 56.09 -4.38 68.68
CA CYS A 6 54.99 -5.20 69.20
C CYS A 6 53.87 -4.30 69.78
N CYS A 7 52.60 -4.73 69.66
CA CYS A 7 51.44 -4.62 70.60
C CYS A 7 51.16 -3.31 71.38
N ARG A 8 49.92 -2.81 71.58
CA ARG A 8 48.63 -3.49 71.90
C ARG A 8 47.51 -2.43 72.11
N CYS A 9 46.26 -2.92 72.21
CA CYS A 9 45.04 -2.31 72.76
C CYS A 9 44.25 -1.32 71.87
N GLY A 10 42.96 -1.51 71.58
CA GLY A 10 42.02 -2.53 72.05
C GLY A 10 40.63 -2.41 71.39
N ALA A 11 39.86 -3.49 71.55
CA ALA A 11 38.41 -3.66 71.44
C ALA A 11 37.68 -3.00 70.25
N MET A 12 37.26 -3.79 69.25
CA MET A 12 35.86 -4.26 69.13
C MET A 12 34.82 -3.20 69.48
N HIS A 13 34.00 -2.79 68.51
CA HIS A 13 32.55 -3.07 68.53
C HIS A 13 31.93 -2.85 67.14
N ARG A 14 31.52 -3.97 66.54
CA ARG A 14 30.27 -4.22 65.81
C ARG A 14 29.77 -3.18 64.79
N LYS A 15 29.83 -3.61 63.52
CA LYS A 15 28.74 -3.65 62.53
C LYS A 15 27.71 -2.50 62.60
N ILE A 16 27.63 -1.69 61.55
CA ILE A 16 26.48 -1.62 60.62
C ILE A 16 26.83 -0.61 59.52
N LEU A 17 26.76 -1.12 58.29
CA LEU A 17 26.96 -0.45 57.02
C LEU A 17 25.63 0.21 56.63
N THR A 18 25.62 1.52 56.42
CA THR A 18 24.52 2.29 55.80
C THR A 18 25.17 3.33 54.88
N ALA A 19 25.44 3.03 53.61
CA ALA A 19 24.51 3.01 52.47
C ALA A 19 23.88 4.38 52.17
N PHE A 20 24.57 5.18 51.36
CA PHE A 20 24.00 6.25 50.53
C PHE A 20 24.80 6.32 49.22
N VAL A 21 24.63 5.30 48.38
CA VAL A 21 24.92 5.42 46.95
C VAL A 21 23.56 5.70 46.33
N ALA A 22 23.33 6.95 45.95
CA ALA A 22 22.19 7.35 45.12
C ALA A 22 22.35 6.65 43.76
N LEU A 23 21.83 5.43 43.70
CA LEU A 23 21.76 4.62 42.51
C LEU A 23 20.62 5.20 41.66
N LEU A 24 20.99 5.99 40.65
CA LEU A 24 20.17 6.32 39.50
C LEU A 24 19.89 5.03 38.72
N MET A 25 19.09 4.14 39.27
CA MET A 25 18.36 3.16 38.49
C MET A 25 17.14 3.91 37.96
N LEU A 26 17.34 4.58 36.82
CA LEU A 26 16.25 4.73 35.87
C LEU A 26 15.89 3.30 35.49
N THR A 27 14.99 2.70 36.25
CA THR A 27 14.33 1.47 35.84
C THR A 27 13.66 1.83 34.53
N ALA A 28 14.28 1.47 33.41
CA ALA A 28 13.55 1.19 32.20
C ALA A 28 12.61 0.04 32.59
N ILE A 29 11.45 0.41 33.11
CA ILE A 29 10.29 -0.47 33.10
C ILE A 29 10.18 -0.83 31.62
N PRO A 30 10.37 -2.10 31.22
CA PRO A 30 9.95 -2.46 29.87
C PRO A 30 8.48 -2.06 29.82
N LEU A 31 8.10 -1.13 28.94
CA LEU A 31 6.70 -0.99 28.56
C LEU A 31 6.33 -2.34 27.96
N SER A 32 5.90 -3.28 28.80
CA SER A 32 5.10 -4.40 28.38
C SER A 32 3.81 -3.76 27.89
N VAL A 33 3.80 -3.48 26.60
CA VAL A 33 2.62 -3.17 25.82
C VAL A 33 1.73 -4.42 25.99
N SER A 34 0.87 -4.37 27.00
CA SER A 34 -0.04 -5.47 27.29
C SER A 34 -1.33 -5.09 26.59
N ALA A 35 -1.59 -5.73 25.47
CA ALA A 35 -2.92 -5.73 24.92
C ALA A 35 -3.92 -6.24 25.97
N ASP A 36 -5.01 -5.49 26.18
CA ASP A 36 -6.10 -5.90 27.07
C ASP A 36 -7.13 -6.67 26.24
N GLU A 37 -7.37 -7.93 26.61
CA GLU A 37 -8.35 -8.81 25.98
C GLU A 37 -9.80 -8.34 26.18
N ASN A 38 -10.05 -7.40 27.11
CA ASN A 38 -11.36 -6.82 27.38
C ASN A 38 -11.62 -5.50 26.62
N GLU A 39 -10.61 -4.93 25.96
CA GLU A 39 -10.73 -3.70 25.19
C GLU A 39 -10.93 -3.98 23.70
N ASP A 40 -11.58 -3.05 22.99
CA ASP A 40 -11.79 -3.17 21.54
C ASP A 40 -10.49 -2.95 20.76
N ILE A 41 -10.44 -3.42 19.52
CA ILE A 41 -9.27 -3.28 18.65
C ILE A 41 -8.73 -1.84 18.57
N PRO A 42 -9.53 -0.79 18.27
CA PRO A 42 -8.99 0.56 18.18
C PRO A 42 -8.47 1.12 19.51
N THR A 43 -9.10 0.78 20.65
CA THR A 43 -8.62 1.18 21.99
C THR A 43 -7.29 0.50 22.30
N ASN A 44 -7.18 -0.79 21.98
CA ASN A 44 -5.97 -1.58 22.20
C ASN A 44 -4.82 -1.08 21.31
N ALA A 45 -5.08 -0.80 20.03
CA ALA A 45 -4.11 -0.19 19.12
C ALA A 45 -3.64 1.19 19.63
N ALA A 46 -4.55 2.05 20.11
CA ALA A 46 -4.20 3.34 20.69
C ALA A 46 -3.39 3.23 21.99
N ALA A 47 -3.66 2.21 22.81
CA ALA A 47 -2.95 1.97 24.06
C ALA A 47 -1.50 1.52 23.86
N THR A 48 -1.17 1.00 22.66
CA THR A 48 0.19 0.49 22.38
C THR A 48 1.24 1.58 22.12
N GLY A 49 0.81 2.78 21.71
CA GLY A 49 1.69 3.91 21.41
C GLY A 49 2.63 3.74 20.21
N VAL A 50 2.49 2.67 19.42
CA VAL A 50 3.28 2.39 18.20
C VAL A 50 2.45 2.36 16.91
N HIS A 51 1.16 2.69 17.04
CA HIS A 51 0.14 2.69 16.00
C HIS A 51 -0.55 4.06 15.90
N GLU A 52 0.12 5.15 16.26
CA GLU A 52 -0.49 6.49 16.23
C GLU A 52 -0.96 6.86 14.82
N SER A 53 -0.19 6.48 13.79
CA SER A 53 -0.51 6.70 12.38
C SER A 53 -1.74 5.93 11.94
N LEU A 54 -1.89 4.68 12.39
CA LEU A 54 -3.05 3.84 12.10
C LEU A 54 -4.31 4.42 12.73
N VAL A 55 -4.23 4.83 14.00
CA VAL A 55 -5.37 5.44 14.71
C VAL A 55 -5.77 6.77 14.06
N ALA A 56 -4.80 7.58 13.66
CA ALA A 56 -5.06 8.82 12.92
C ALA A 56 -5.73 8.55 11.56
N ALA A 57 -5.27 7.54 10.82
CA ALA A 57 -5.86 7.13 9.55
C ALA A 57 -7.29 6.62 9.73
N LEU A 58 -7.55 5.78 10.73
CA LEU A 58 -8.90 5.27 11.05
C LEU A 58 -9.86 6.40 11.45
N ALA A 59 -9.38 7.38 12.22
CA ALA A 59 -10.16 8.56 12.59
C ALA A 59 -10.46 9.46 11.37
N HIS A 60 -9.51 9.61 10.45
CA HIS A 60 -9.66 10.39 9.21
C HIS A 60 -10.61 9.71 8.21
N ALA A 61 -10.65 8.38 8.22
CA ALA A 61 -11.45 7.53 7.35
C ALA A 61 -12.85 7.19 7.93
N ASP A 62 -13.15 7.65 9.14
CA ASP A 62 -14.38 7.35 9.90
C ASP A 62 -14.67 5.83 10.04
N LEU A 63 -13.60 5.04 10.20
CA LEU A 63 -13.67 3.58 10.32
C LEU A 63 -13.62 3.09 11.78
N VAL A 64 -13.37 3.98 12.73
CA VAL A 64 -13.32 3.64 14.17
C VAL A 64 -14.60 2.95 14.62
N ALA A 65 -15.77 3.49 14.24
CA ALA A 65 -17.05 2.90 14.61
C ALA A 65 -17.29 1.51 13.97
N ALA A 66 -16.74 1.26 12.77
CA ALA A 66 -16.86 -0.02 12.09
C ALA A 66 -16.04 -1.11 12.83
N LEU A 67 -14.83 -0.77 13.26
CA LEU A 67 -13.93 -1.67 14.00
C LEU A 67 -14.31 -1.84 15.48
N GLN A 68 -15.28 -1.07 15.99
CA GLN A 68 -15.91 -1.28 17.29
C GLN A 68 -17.14 -2.21 17.21
N GLY A 69 -17.48 -2.70 16.02
CA GLY A 69 -18.60 -3.61 15.82
C GLY A 69 -18.46 -4.94 16.57
N SER A 70 -19.56 -5.69 16.59
CA SER A 70 -19.60 -7.07 17.08
C SER A 70 -18.77 -7.95 16.15
N GLY A 71 -17.51 -8.23 16.52
CA GLY A 71 -16.61 -9.10 15.76
C GLY A 71 -17.07 -10.56 15.64
N PRO A 72 -16.22 -11.47 15.11
CA PRO A 72 -14.75 -11.38 15.17
C PRO A 72 -14.12 -10.64 13.98
N PHE A 73 -13.13 -9.81 14.28
CA PHE A 73 -12.25 -9.17 13.28
C PHE A 73 -10.80 -9.65 13.44
N THR A 74 -10.06 -9.74 12.33
CA THR A 74 -8.58 -9.83 12.39
C THR A 74 -8.00 -8.58 11.76
N VAL A 75 -7.23 -7.81 12.52
CA VAL A 75 -6.63 -6.55 12.03
C VAL A 75 -5.13 -6.69 11.93
N PHE A 76 -4.61 -6.48 10.73
CA PHE A 76 -3.18 -6.38 10.48
C PHE A 76 -2.76 -4.92 10.71
N ALA A 77 -2.16 -4.64 11.86
CA ALA A 77 -1.80 -3.30 12.29
C ALA A 77 -0.33 -2.98 11.91
N PRO A 78 -0.07 -2.16 10.89
CA PRO A 78 1.27 -1.70 10.59
C PRO A 78 1.81 -0.78 11.69
N THR A 79 3.12 -0.82 11.89
CA THR A 79 3.82 0.11 12.79
C THR A 79 3.90 1.52 12.18
N ASP A 80 4.13 2.53 13.01
CA ASP A 80 4.36 3.91 12.53
C ASP A 80 5.55 4.00 11.56
N GLN A 81 6.55 3.14 11.73
CA GLN A 81 7.68 3.04 10.79
C GLN A 81 7.21 2.52 9.42
N ALA A 82 6.33 1.52 9.39
CA ALA A 82 5.77 0.99 8.14
C ALA A 82 4.99 2.05 7.36
N PHE A 83 4.21 2.89 8.05
CA PHE A 83 3.52 4.04 7.43
C PHE A 83 4.50 5.06 6.85
N THR A 84 5.58 5.35 7.58
CA THR A 84 6.64 6.26 7.12
C THR A 84 7.34 5.71 5.89
N ASP A 85 7.67 4.42 5.89
CA ASP A 85 8.34 3.74 4.78
C ASP A 85 7.43 3.62 3.55
N ALA A 86 6.11 3.50 3.76
CA ALA A 86 5.11 3.54 2.70
C ALA A 86 4.89 4.95 2.12
N GLY A 87 5.39 6.00 2.76
CA GLY A 87 5.24 7.38 2.30
C GLY A 87 3.79 7.90 2.36
N ILE A 88 2.93 7.28 3.19
CA ILE A 88 1.53 7.68 3.34
C ILE A 88 1.45 8.96 4.17
N ASP A 89 1.12 10.08 3.51
CA ASP A 89 0.86 11.35 4.19
C ASP A 89 -0.65 11.63 4.21
N LEU A 90 -1.25 11.55 5.39
CA LEU A 90 -2.67 11.84 5.63
C LEU A 90 -3.08 13.24 5.16
N ALA A 91 -2.15 14.20 5.10
CA ALA A 91 -2.42 15.55 4.61
C ALA A 91 -2.76 15.60 3.11
N ASN A 92 -2.31 14.60 2.33
CA ASN A 92 -2.62 14.49 0.90
C ASN A 92 -4.05 13.97 0.68
N PHE A 93 -4.64 13.25 1.64
CA PHE A 93 -5.98 12.67 1.55
C PHE A 93 -7.07 13.69 1.90
N ASN A 94 -7.13 14.79 1.15
CA ASN A 94 -8.04 15.91 1.41
C ASN A 94 -9.25 15.97 0.46
N THR A 95 -9.30 15.12 -0.57
CA THR A 95 -10.45 15.00 -1.47
C THR A 95 -11.31 13.78 -1.09
N PRO A 96 -12.61 13.78 -1.43
CA PRO A 96 -13.47 12.62 -1.20
C PRO A 96 -12.99 11.34 -1.90
N GLU A 97 -12.40 11.47 -3.08
CA GLU A 97 -11.84 10.36 -3.86
C GLU A 97 -10.63 9.74 -3.15
N LEU A 98 -9.69 10.57 -2.70
CA LEU A 98 -8.53 10.10 -1.95
C LEU A 98 -8.96 9.49 -0.61
N ASN A 99 -9.92 10.08 0.09
CA ASN A 99 -10.45 9.50 1.33
C ASN A 99 -11.09 8.12 1.09
N ALA A 100 -11.77 7.91 -0.05
CA ALA A 100 -12.27 6.60 -0.44
C ALA A 100 -11.13 5.58 -0.63
N THR A 101 -10.03 5.98 -1.29
CA THR A 101 -8.82 5.13 -1.40
C THR A 101 -8.20 4.82 -0.04
N LEU A 102 -8.10 5.79 0.87
CA LEU A 102 -7.59 5.54 2.21
C LEU A 102 -8.48 4.56 2.98
N ARG A 103 -9.82 4.71 2.87
CA ARG A 103 -10.78 3.77 3.45
C ARG A 103 -10.57 2.37 2.90
N ASP A 104 -10.36 2.25 1.60
CA ASP A 104 -10.13 0.96 0.94
C ASP A 104 -8.84 0.28 1.46
N ILE A 105 -7.73 1.02 1.50
CA ILE A 105 -6.46 0.55 2.07
C ILE A 105 -6.64 0.08 3.52
N LEU A 106 -7.34 0.86 4.34
CA LEU A 106 -7.57 0.49 5.74
C LEU A 106 -8.47 -0.75 5.88
N LEU A 107 -9.46 -0.92 5.01
CA LEU A 107 -10.29 -2.12 4.97
C LEU A 107 -9.51 -3.34 4.46
N TYR A 108 -8.50 -3.17 3.61
CA TYR A 108 -7.59 -4.25 3.19
C TYR A 108 -6.71 -4.78 4.32
N HIS A 109 -6.55 -4.03 5.41
CA HIS A 109 -5.87 -4.51 6.62
C HIS A 109 -6.80 -5.26 7.57
N VAL A 110 -8.10 -5.29 7.28
CA VAL A 110 -9.13 -5.83 8.17
C VAL A 110 -9.73 -7.06 7.49
N LEU A 111 -9.69 -8.19 8.18
CA LEU A 111 -10.45 -9.38 7.83
C LEU A 111 -11.72 -9.40 8.69
N ALA A 112 -12.87 -9.37 8.03
CA ALA A 112 -14.17 -9.51 8.69
C ALA A 112 -14.55 -10.99 8.83
N ASP A 113 -15.39 -11.29 9.83
CA ASP A 113 -16.03 -12.60 10.04
C ASP A 113 -15.10 -13.79 10.31
N SER A 114 -13.81 -13.54 10.58
CA SER A 114 -12.84 -14.58 10.96
C SER A 114 -11.77 -14.06 11.90
N SER A 115 -11.50 -14.80 12.98
CA SER A 115 -10.31 -14.63 13.80
C SER A 115 -9.25 -15.62 13.33
N VAL A 116 -8.29 -15.17 12.53
CA VAL A 116 -7.21 -16.03 12.04
C VAL A 116 -6.03 -15.88 13.00
N MET A 117 -5.74 -16.94 13.75
CA MET A 117 -4.52 -17.00 14.57
C MET A 117 -3.33 -17.45 13.72
N SER A 118 -2.11 -17.11 14.14
CA SER A 118 -0.89 -17.49 13.43
C SER A 118 -0.75 -19.02 13.24
N GLY A 119 -1.28 -19.79 14.18
CA GLY A 119 -1.29 -21.27 14.12
C GLY A 119 -2.28 -21.86 13.12
N ASP A 120 -3.28 -21.10 12.69
CA ASP A 120 -4.28 -21.50 11.70
C ASP A 120 -3.88 -21.09 10.26
N VAL A 121 -2.84 -20.26 10.12
CA VAL A 121 -2.31 -19.83 8.83
C VAL A 121 -1.45 -20.93 8.21
N THR A 122 -1.82 -21.36 7.01
CA THR A 122 -1.01 -22.26 6.17
C THR A 122 -0.36 -21.49 5.03
N ASP A 123 0.79 -21.96 4.57
CA ASP A 123 1.45 -21.41 3.39
C ASP A 123 0.54 -21.49 2.16
N GLY A 124 0.36 -20.38 1.45
CA GLY A 124 -0.54 -20.25 0.31
C GLY A 124 -2.02 -20.16 0.67
N LEU A 125 -2.37 -19.89 1.93
CA LEU A 125 -3.74 -19.57 2.31
C LEU A 125 -4.14 -18.22 1.73
N THR A 126 -5.27 -18.16 1.03
CA THR A 126 -5.85 -16.90 0.54
C THR A 126 -7.12 -16.61 1.31
N VAL A 127 -7.29 -15.36 1.74
CA VAL A 127 -8.51 -14.87 2.41
C VAL A 127 -9.03 -13.62 1.72
N GLU A 128 -10.34 -13.43 1.74
CA GLU A 128 -10.99 -12.22 1.24
C GLU A 128 -11.03 -11.18 2.37
N MET A 129 -10.40 -10.03 2.16
CA MET A 129 -10.34 -8.92 3.10
C MET A 129 -11.63 -8.09 3.07
N MET A 130 -11.80 -7.19 4.04
CA MET A 130 -13.05 -6.42 4.17
C MET A 130 -13.29 -5.42 3.03
N ASN A 131 -12.26 -5.06 2.27
CA ASN A 131 -12.42 -4.26 1.05
C ASN A 131 -12.95 -5.08 -0.14
N GLY A 132 -12.94 -6.42 -0.06
CA GLY A 132 -13.34 -7.35 -1.13
C GLY A 132 -12.18 -7.99 -1.88
N ASP A 133 -10.94 -7.53 -1.65
CA ASP A 133 -9.76 -8.07 -2.32
C ASP A 133 -9.22 -9.29 -1.59
N ASN A 134 -8.51 -10.14 -2.33
CA ASN A 134 -7.85 -11.29 -1.75
C ASN A 134 -6.45 -10.94 -1.22
N ALA A 135 -6.11 -11.48 -0.06
CA ALA A 135 -4.76 -11.43 0.49
C ALA A 135 -4.23 -12.84 0.69
N SER A 136 -2.97 -13.07 0.30
CA SER A 136 -2.28 -14.34 0.41
C SER A 136 -1.30 -14.35 1.58
N PHE A 137 -1.36 -15.42 2.36
CA PHE A 137 -0.41 -15.70 3.41
C PHE A 137 0.72 -16.59 2.90
N THR A 138 1.93 -16.26 3.32
CA THR A 138 3.13 -17.05 3.09
C THR A 138 3.74 -17.42 4.44
N VAL A 139 4.13 -18.68 4.60
CA VAL A 139 4.80 -19.15 5.82
C VAL A 139 6.18 -19.67 5.45
N ALA A 140 7.20 -18.81 5.61
CA ALA A 140 8.58 -19.13 5.28
C ALA A 140 9.44 -19.19 6.55
N ASN A 141 10.13 -20.31 6.77
CA ASN A 141 11.04 -20.50 7.92
C ASN A 141 10.39 -20.28 9.30
N GLY A 142 9.07 -20.50 9.43
CA GLY A 142 8.32 -20.26 10.66
C GLY A 142 7.95 -18.79 10.90
N VAL A 143 8.19 -17.91 9.93
CA VAL A 143 7.70 -16.53 9.91
C VAL A 143 6.46 -16.49 9.02
N VAL A 144 5.37 -15.92 9.54
CA VAL A 144 4.15 -15.66 8.80
C VAL A 144 4.26 -14.29 8.15
N SER A 145 3.96 -14.21 6.86
CA SER A 145 3.83 -12.96 6.12
C SER A 145 2.55 -12.94 5.31
N ILE A 146 2.05 -11.73 5.03
CA ILE A 146 0.85 -11.47 4.24
C ILE A 146 1.21 -10.44 3.17
N GLU A 147 1.02 -10.77 1.89
CA GLU A 147 1.39 -9.90 0.75
C GLU A 147 2.84 -9.32 0.84
N GLY A 148 3.76 -10.13 1.38
CA GLY A 148 5.16 -9.75 1.60
C GLY A 148 5.42 -8.82 2.80
N ALA A 149 4.41 -8.49 3.61
CA ALA A 149 4.55 -7.88 4.93
C ALA A 149 4.77 -8.96 6.00
N ASN A 150 5.83 -8.84 6.81
CA ASN A 150 6.12 -9.83 7.85
C ASN A 150 5.34 -9.50 9.11
N VAL A 151 4.74 -10.53 9.72
CA VAL A 151 4.12 -10.41 11.03
C VAL A 151 5.21 -10.41 12.10
N THR A 152 5.42 -9.25 12.73
CA THR A 152 6.42 -9.05 13.78
C THR A 152 5.92 -9.52 15.15
N THR A 153 4.63 -9.30 15.43
CA THR A 153 3.95 -9.77 16.64
C THR A 153 2.60 -10.33 16.24
N ALA A 154 2.38 -11.61 16.45
CA ALA A 154 1.13 -12.27 16.13
C ALA A 154 0.29 -12.52 17.38
N ASP A 155 -1.00 -12.82 17.17
CA ASP A 155 -1.94 -13.33 18.18
C ASP A 155 -2.20 -12.36 19.36
N VAL A 156 -2.30 -11.07 19.05
CA VAL A 156 -2.67 -10.07 20.05
C VAL A 156 -4.20 -10.08 20.22
N ILE A 157 -4.68 -10.70 21.30
CA ILE A 157 -6.12 -10.89 21.53
C ILE A 157 -6.78 -9.55 21.95
N ALA A 158 -7.90 -9.24 21.32
CA ALA A 158 -8.78 -8.13 21.67
C ALA A 158 -10.22 -8.64 21.90
N SER A 159 -11.05 -7.83 22.55
CA SER A 159 -12.42 -8.24 22.92
C SER A 159 -13.32 -8.59 21.73
N ASN A 160 -13.04 -8.02 20.57
CA ASN A 160 -13.80 -8.21 19.33
C ASN A 160 -12.96 -8.84 18.20
N GLY A 161 -11.80 -9.44 18.52
CA GLY A 161 -10.97 -10.01 17.48
C GLY A 161 -9.51 -10.28 17.85
N VAL A 162 -8.65 -10.28 16.83
CA VAL A 162 -7.21 -10.50 16.94
C VAL A 162 -6.47 -9.40 16.17
N ILE A 163 -5.35 -8.93 16.71
CA ILE A 163 -4.45 -7.98 16.06
C ILE A 163 -3.15 -8.70 15.72
N HIS A 164 -2.64 -8.48 14.51
CA HIS A 164 -1.32 -8.92 14.07
C HIS A 164 -0.50 -7.70 13.67
N ILE A 165 0.64 -7.50 14.30
CA ILE A 165 1.51 -6.35 14.02
C ILE A 165 2.40 -6.69 12.82
N ILE A 166 2.36 -5.86 11.79
CA ILE A 166 3.13 -6.03 10.55
C ILE A 166 4.19 -4.93 10.36
N ASP A 167 5.27 -5.27 9.67
CA ASP A 167 6.39 -4.35 9.38
C ASP A 167 6.19 -3.48 8.12
N LYS A 168 5.14 -3.73 7.35
CA LYS A 168 4.86 -3.04 6.08
C LYS A 168 3.35 -2.77 5.96
N VAL A 169 2.97 -1.64 5.36
CA VAL A 169 1.56 -1.36 5.05
C VAL A 169 1.10 -2.25 3.89
N LEU A 170 -0.05 -2.92 4.06
CA LEU A 170 -0.72 -3.65 3.00
C LEU A 170 -1.38 -2.66 2.06
N MET A 171 -0.89 -2.59 0.84
CA MET A 171 -1.60 -1.88 -0.21
C MET A 171 -2.48 -2.93 -0.87
N PRO A 172 -3.81 -2.74 -0.95
CA PRO A 172 -4.60 -3.51 -1.89
C PRO A 172 -3.93 -3.29 -3.24
N SER A 173 -3.53 -4.40 -3.87
CA SER A 173 -3.25 -4.32 -5.29
C SER A 173 -4.58 -3.92 -5.87
N ASP A 174 -4.70 -2.71 -6.45
CA ASP A 174 -5.92 -2.34 -7.17
C ASP A 174 -6.31 -3.57 -7.97
N ASP A 175 -7.50 -4.15 -7.75
CA ASP A 175 -7.96 -5.35 -8.44
C ASP A 175 -8.25 -5.04 -9.94
N THR A 176 -7.47 -4.12 -10.55
CA THR A 176 -6.89 -4.34 -11.86
C THR A 176 -5.74 -5.33 -11.70
N PRO A 177 -5.90 -6.62 -12.04
CA PRO A 177 -4.88 -7.63 -11.83
C PRO A 177 -3.52 -7.12 -12.31
N GLU A 178 -2.58 -6.90 -11.39
CA GLU A 178 -1.14 -6.88 -11.67
C GLU A 178 -0.67 -8.32 -12.00
N GLU A 179 -1.37 -8.99 -12.91
CA GLU A 179 -0.62 -9.62 -14.00
C GLU A 179 0.24 -8.50 -14.59
N PRO A 180 1.47 -8.72 -15.08
CA PRO A 180 2.11 -7.70 -15.91
C PRO A 180 1.11 -7.38 -17.00
N ALA A 181 0.41 -6.26 -16.85
CA ALA A 181 -0.70 -5.96 -17.70
C ALA A 181 -0.01 -5.80 -19.05
N ASN A 182 -0.22 -6.76 -19.95
CA ASN A 182 0.01 -6.53 -21.36
C ASN A 182 -1.08 -5.57 -21.86
N ASP A 183 -1.45 -4.60 -21.04
CA ASP A 183 -2.30 -3.48 -21.37
C ASP A 183 -1.45 -2.49 -22.16
N ILE A 184 -2.15 -1.71 -22.95
CA ILE A 184 -1.53 -0.80 -23.89
C ILE A 184 -0.69 0.28 -23.16
N PRO A 185 -1.17 0.91 -22.05
CA PRO A 185 -0.41 1.92 -21.31
C PRO A 185 0.88 1.40 -20.65
N ALA A 186 0.86 0.21 -20.05
CA ALA A 186 2.03 -0.37 -19.40
C ALA A 186 3.11 -0.76 -20.43
N VAL A 187 2.71 -1.35 -21.56
CA VAL A 187 3.63 -1.64 -22.67
C VAL A 187 4.22 -0.34 -23.22
N ALA A 188 3.42 0.70 -23.42
CA ALA A 188 3.90 2.01 -23.88
C ALA A 188 4.94 2.61 -22.92
N THR A 189 4.68 2.55 -21.60
CA THR A 189 5.62 3.01 -20.56
C THR A 189 6.95 2.24 -20.64
N GLY A 190 6.90 0.92 -20.83
CA GLY A 190 8.08 0.06 -20.93
C GLY A 190 8.99 0.34 -22.13
N THR A 191 8.49 0.99 -23.19
CA THR A 191 9.31 1.31 -24.37
C THR A 191 10.27 2.48 -24.19
N GLY A 192 10.00 3.37 -23.22
CA GLY A 192 10.80 4.58 -22.98
C GLY A 192 10.77 5.65 -24.09
N VAL A 193 9.93 5.50 -25.12
CA VAL A 193 9.78 6.47 -26.24
C VAL A 193 8.34 6.95 -26.45
N HIS A 194 7.44 6.58 -25.53
CA HIS A 194 6.02 6.94 -25.55
C HIS A 194 5.61 7.59 -24.21
N THR A 195 6.54 8.26 -23.50
CA THR A 195 6.24 8.86 -22.20
C THR A 195 5.18 9.95 -22.32
N VAL A 196 5.23 10.77 -23.38
CA VAL A 196 4.27 11.85 -23.63
C VAL A 196 2.88 11.29 -23.95
N LEU A 197 2.81 10.13 -24.62
CA LEU A 197 1.55 9.47 -24.90
C LEU A 197 0.86 8.98 -23.62
N VAL A 198 1.62 8.40 -22.69
CA VAL A 198 1.07 7.91 -21.41
C VAL A 198 0.52 9.08 -20.60
N ASP A 199 1.27 10.18 -20.49
CA ASP A 199 0.81 11.40 -19.83
C ASP A 199 -0.47 11.94 -20.47
N ALA A 200 -0.55 11.93 -21.81
CA ALA A 200 -1.74 12.35 -22.54
C ALA A 200 -2.96 11.46 -22.27
N ILE A 201 -2.79 10.14 -22.21
CA ILE A 201 -3.85 9.17 -21.92
C ILE A 201 -4.42 9.40 -20.51
N VAL A 202 -3.54 9.66 -19.54
CA VAL A 202 -3.92 9.98 -18.16
C VAL A 202 -4.69 11.31 -18.12
N GLN A 203 -4.16 12.37 -18.73
CA GLN A 203 -4.80 13.69 -18.77
C GLN A 203 -6.16 13.66 -19.48
N ALA A 204 -6.32 12.81 -20.50
CA ALA A 204 -7.56 12.64 -21.24
C ALA A 204 -8.58 11.72 -20.53
N GLY A 205 -8.24 11.09 -19.41
CA GLY A 205 -9.12 10.15 -18.70
C GLY A 205 -9.43 8.88 -19.51
N LEU A 206 -8.56 8.48 -20.44
CA LEU A 206 -8.75 7.31 -21.30
C LEU A 206 -8.10 6.04 -20.74
N LEU A 207 -7.42 6.14 -19.60
CA LEU A 207 -6.68 5.04 -18.98
C LEU A 207 -7.59 3.82 -18.73
N GLN A 208 -8.73 4.02 -18.07
CA GLN A 208 -9.68 2.95 -17.80
C GLN A 208 -10.30 2.38 -19.09
N THR A 209 -10.44 3.18 -20.14
CA THR A 209 -10.98 2.72 -21.43
C THR A 209 -10.00 1.80 -22.14
N LEU A 210 -8.70 2.10 -22.07
CA LEU A 210 -7.66 1.27 -22.70
C LEU A 210 -7.27 0.04 -21.87
N GLN A 211 -7.62 0.04 -20.59
CA GLN A 211 -7.47 -1.10 -19.67
C GLN A 211 -8.71 -2.01 -19.64
N ALA A 212 -9.85 -1.56 -20.17
CA ALA A 212 -11.04 -2.37 -20.28
C ALA A 212 -10.82 -3.59 -21.20
N ASP A 213 -11.67 -4.61 -21.06
CA ASP A 213 -11.61 -5.83 -21.88
C ASP A 213 -11.62 -5.50 -23.38
N GLY A 214 -10.44 -5.70 -23.99
CA GLY A 214 -10.20 -5.49 -25.42
C GLY A 214 -10.92 -6.51 -26.32
N PRO A 215 -10.76 -6.38 -27.64
CA PRO A 215 -9.50 -5.99 -28.26
C PRO A 215 -9.41 -4.51 -28.70
N TYR A 216 -8.28 -3.88 -28.39
CA TYR A 216 -7.91 -2.55 -28.87
C TYR A 216 -6.58 -2.62 -29.63
N THR A 217 -6.40 -1.72 -30.60
CA THR A 217 -5.09 -1.46 -31.22
C THR A 217 -4.83 0.03 -31.16
N ILE A 218 -3.67 0.43 -30.62
CA ILE A 218 -3.25 1.82 -30.64
C ILE A 218 -2.15 2.02 -31.68
N PHE A 219 -2.26 3.09 -32.46
CA PHE A 219 -1.18 3.63 -33.28
C PHE A 219 -0.43 4.63 -32.43
N ALA A 220 0.43 4.14 -31.53
CA ALA A 220 1.11 4.96 -30.54
C ALA A 220 2.11 5.95 -31.20
N PRO A 221 1.87 7.28 -31.12
CA PRO A 221 2.87 8.27 -31.55
C PRO A 221 4.03 8.31 -30.57
N THR A 222 5.26 8.36 -31.09
CA THR A 222 6.47 8.51 -30.26
C THR A 222 6.59 9.92 -29.69
N ASP A 223 7.40 10.10 -28.66
CA ASP A 223 7.69 11.42 -28.07
C ASP A 223 8.26 12.41 -29.12
N GLN A 224 9.02 11.90 -30.09
CA GLN A 224 9.51 12.70 -31.22
C GLN A 224 8.37 13.15 -32.14
N ALA A 225 7.34 12.32 -32.36
CA ALA A 225 6.19 12.71 -33.16
C ALA A 225 5.38 13.84 -32.50
N PHE A 226 5.24 13.84 -31.17
CA PHE A 226 4.67 14.96 -30.43
C PHE A 226 5.51 16.24 -30.58
N ALA A 227 6.83 16.12 -30.46
CA ALA A 227 7.75 17.24 -30.63
C ALA A 227 7.70 17.84 -32.05
N ASP A 228 7.69 16.98 -33.08
CA ASP A 228 7.63 17.41 -34.48
C ASP A 228 6.28 18.05 -34.83
N ALA A 229 5.19 17.59 -34.21
CA ALA A 229 3.87 18.19 -34.33
C ALA A 229 3.74 19.52 -33.57
N GLY A 230 4.69 19.85 -32.69
CA GLY A 230 4.65 21.04 -31.85
C GLY A 230 3.50 21.01 -30.82
N ILE A 231 3.09 19.81 -30.41
CA ILE A 231 2.00 19.59 -29.46
C ILE A 231 2.56 19.61 -28.04
N SER A 232 2.05 20.49 -27.18
CA SER A 232 2.32 20.49 -25.74
C SER A 232 1.06 20.11 -24.97
N LEU A 233 1.17 19.20 -23.99
CA LEU A 233 0.03 18.75 -23.19
C LEU A 233 -0.60 19.89 -22.37
N THR A 234 0.20 20.90 -22.01
CA THR A 234 -0.26 22.13 -21.36
C THR A 234 -1.25 22.93 -22.20
N ASP A 235 -1.24 22.73 -23.53
CA ASP A 235 -2.19 23.41 -24.43
C ASP A 235 -3.59 22.78 -24.36
N PHE A 236 -3.71 21.62 -23.71
CA PHE A 236 -4.94 20.85 -23.51
C PHE A 236 -5.40 20.85 -22.04
N ASP A 237 -4.94 21.82 -21.26
CA ASP A 237 -5.40 21.99 -19.88
C ASP A 237 -6.86 22.47 -19.83
N GLY A 238 -7.58 22.06 -18.78
CA GLY A 238 -8.99 22.39 -18.56
C GLY A 238 -9.97 21.44 -19.28
N GLU A 239 -11.25 21.51 -18.92
CA GLU A 239 -12.27 20.54 -19.37
C GLU A 239 -12.43 20.47 -20.90
N GLU A 240 -12.34 21.60 -21.59
CA GLU A 240 -12.45 21.63 -23.06
C GLU A 240 -11.19 21.09 -23.73
N GLY A 241 -10.02 21.38 -23.16
CA GLY A 241 -8.73 20.89 -23.63
C GLY A 241 -8.60 19.37 -23.47
N THR A 242 -8.98 18.83 -22.31
CA THR A 242 -8.92 17.39 -22.04
C THR A 242 -9.91 16.62 -22.92
N ALA A 243 -11.10 17.16 -23.17
CA ALA A 243 -12.06 16.57 -24.12
C ALA A 243 -11.51 16.57 -25.57
N ALA A 244 -10.84 17.64 -25.99
CA ALA A 244 -10.19 17.69 -27.29
C ALA A 244 -9.04 16.68 -27.38
N LEU A 245 -8.21 16.56 -26.34
CA LEU A 245 -7.13 15.59 -26.25
C LEU A 245 -7.65 14.15 -26.30
N ALA A 246 -8.74 13.86 -25.57
CA ALA A 246 -9.41 12.57 -25.61
C ALA A 246 -9.88 12.21 -27.03
N ASN A 247 -10.44 13.17 -27.77
CA ASN A 247 -10.84 12.94 -29.15
C ASN A 247 -9.64 12.70 -30.09
N VAL A 248 -8.52 13.42 -29.90
CA VAL A 248 -7.28 13.20 -30.66
C VAL A 248 -6.72 11.80 -30.38
N LEU A 249 -6.67 11.38 -29.12
CA LEU A 249 -6.21 10.05 -28.74
C LEU A 249 -7.16 8.95 -29.23
N ALA A 250 -8.47 9.20 -29.23
CA ALA A 250 -9.47 8.29 -29.80
C ALA A 250 -9.30 8.10 -31.32
N TYR A 251 -8.65 9.02 -32.03
CA TYR A 251 -8.27 8.85 -33.44
C TYR A 251 -7.05 7.93 -33.65
N HIS A 252 -6.28 7.66 -32.60
CA HIS A 252 -5.14 6.75 -32.63
C HIS A 252 -5.50 5.34 -32.15
N VAL A 253 -6.69 5.15 -31.58
CA VAL A 253 -7.13 3.88 -31.02
C VAL A 253 -8.23 3.30 -31.89
N THR A 254 -8.11 2.02 -32.25
CA THR A 254 -9.16 1.29 -32.99
C THR A 254 -9.84 0.28 -32.08
N MET A 255 -11.15 0.09 -32.28
CA MET A 255 -11.84 -1.07 -31.72
C MET A 255 -11.56 -2.30 -32.59
N GLY A 256 -10.92 -3.32 -32.02
CA GLY A 256 -10.46 -4.51 -32.74
C GLY A 256 -8.94 -4.70 -32.64
N ALA A 257 -8.52 -5.96 -32.74
CA ALA A 257 -7.11 -6.32 -32.90
C ALA A 257 -6.76 -6.25 -34.39
N VAL A 258 -5.94 -5.27 -34.76
CA VAL A 258 -5.46 -5.07 -36.12
C VAL A 258 -3.97 -5.39 -36.15
N THR A 259 -3.63 -6.60 -36.61
CA THR A 259 -2.24 -7.02 -36.78
C THR A 259 -1.68 -6.51 -38.12
N SER A 260 -0.36 -6.38 -38.23
CA SER A 260 0.30 -5.98 -39.48
C SER A 260 -0.08 -6.87 -40.66
N ASP A 261 -0.30 -8.16 -40.42
CA ASP A 261 -0.69 -9.14 -41.45
C ASP A 261 -2.15 -8.96 -41.92
N ALA A 262 -2.99 -8.35 -41.09
CA ALA A 262 -4.37 -8.03 -41.43
C ALA A 262 -4.48 -6.69 -42.20
N LEU A 263 -3.44 -5.86 -42.19
CA LEU A 263 -3.43 -4.58 -42.89
C LEU A 263 -3.18 -4.78 -44.39
N SER A 264 -4.01 -4.14 -45.22
CA SER A 264 -3.86 -4.10 -46.68
C SER A 264 -3.95 -2.66 -47.17
N ASP A 265 -3.21 -2.32 -48.23
CA ASP A 265 -3.29 -0.98 -48.82
C ASP A 265 -4.73 -0.68 -49.25
N GLY A 266 -5.25 0.46 -48.79
CA GLY A 266 -6.62 0.89 -49.06
C GLY A 266 -7.69 0.31 -48.14
N MET A 267 -7.31 -0.43 -47.09
CA MET A 267 -8.23 -0.83 -46.03
C MET A 267 -8.69 0.40 -45.22
N PHE A 268 -9.97 0.42 -44.84
CA PHE A 268 -10.50 1.39 -43.88
C PHE A 268 -10.61 0.74 -42.51
N VAL A 269 -10.10 1.41 -41.49
CA VAL A 269 -10.21 0.99 -40.09
C VAL A 269 -11.03 2.02 -39.33
N THR A 270 -11.99 1.56 -38.53
CA THR A 270 -12.83 2.41 -37.68
C THR A 270 -12.09 2.69 -36.37
N MET A 271 -11.89 3.97 -36.10
CA MET A 271 -11.27 4.48 -34.86
C MET A 271 -12.30 4.55 -33.73
N LEU A 272 -11.82 4.74 -32.50
CA LEU A 272 -12.64 4.84 -31.30
C LEU A 272 -13.58 6.04 -31.35
N ASN A 273 -13.18 7.12 -32.04
CA ASN A 273 -14.02 8.28 -32.32
C ASN A 273 -15.05 8.07 -33.46
N GLN A 274 -15.21 6.83 -33.93
CA GLN A 274 -16.11 6.43 -35.03
C GLN A 274 -15.72 6.93 -36.43
N GLU A 275 -14.56 7.57 -36.58
CA GLU A 275 -14.05 7.97 -37.88
C GLU A 275 -13.34 6.81 -38.58
N GLN A 276 -13.29 6.84 -39.91
CA GLN A 276 -12.61 5.82 -40.72
C GLN A 276 -11.28 6.35 -41.26
N VAL A 277 -10.20 5.64 -40.96
CA VAL A 277 -8.86 5.95 -41.46
C VAL A 277 -8.48 4.95 -42.55
N ARG A 278 -8.05 5.48 -43.71
CA ARG A 278 -7.52 4.65 -44.81
C ARG A 278 -6.07 4.30 -44.50
N ILE A 279 -5.78 3.02 -44.36
CA ILE A 279 -4.41 2.52 -44.18
C ILE A 279 -3.71 2.51 -45.55
N GLY A 280 -2.55 3.16 -45.61
CA GLY A 280 -1.63 3.08 -46.74
C GLY A 280 -0.46 2.18 -46.38
N VAL A 281 -0.30 1.07 -47.09
CA VAL A 281 0.88 0.20 -46.93
C VAL A 281 1.81 0.48 -48.09
N THR A 282 2.95 1.13 -47.82
CA THR A 282 4.00 1.31 -48.82
C THR A 282 4.94 0.10 -48.75
N PRO A 283 5.23 -0.57 -49.89
CA PRO A 283 6.10 -1.74 -49.93
C PRO A 283 7.57 -1.42 -49.67
#